data_AF-A0A7Z8CZY3-F1
#
_entry.id   AF-A0A7Z8CZY3-F1
#
_cell.length_a   1.000
_cell.length_b   1.000
_cell.length_c   1.000
_cell.angle_alpha   90.00
_cell.angle_beta   90.00
_cell.angle_gamma   90.00
#
_symmetry.space_group_name_H-M   'P 1'
#
loop_
_entity.id
_entity.type
_entity.pdbx_description
1 polymer ?
#
loop_
_entity_poly.entity_id
_entity_poly.type
_entity_poly.pdbx_seq_one_letter_code
_entity_poly.pdbx_strand_id
1 'polypeptide(L)' 'MKKGFLIDLVDTIPNNPTDDFICRLIEKQCNRDNEKVVFIQREKPIRFCLNDQITYEATLTLTNRAGQLVFCKEI' A
#
# COMPACT_ATOMS: atom_id res chain seq x y z
N MET A 1 3.25 -11.13 -13.08
CA MET A 1 2.26 -10.27 -12.40
C MET A 1 2.27 -10.59 -10.92
N LYS A 2 2.23 -9.58 -10.04
CA LYS A 2 2.30 -9.76 -8.57
C LYS A 2 0.89 -10.03 -8.03
N LYS A 3 0.63 -11.20 -7.44
CA LYS A 3 -0.67 -11.48 -6.77
C LYS A 3 -0.89 -10.66 -5.48
N GLY A 4 0.20 -10.10 -4.95
CA GLY A 4 0.21 -9.19 -3.82
C GLY A 4 1.64 -8.79 -3.47
N PHE A 5 1.80 -7.74 -2.67
CA PHE A 5 3.09 -7.25 -2.20
C PHE A 5 2.97 -6.55 -0.85
N LEU A 6 4.10 -6.43 -0.15
CA LEU A 6 4.21 -5.80 1.16
C LEU A 6 5.03 -4.52 1.05
N ILE A 7 4.60 -3.47 1.73
CA ILE A 7 5.36 -2.23 1.89
C ILE A 7 5.71 -2.07 3.37
N ASP A 8 7.00 -1.93 3.66
CA ASP A 8 7.49 -1.74 5.02
C ASP A 8 7.22 -0.32 5.52
N LEU A 9 6.69 -0.22 6.73
CA LEU A 9 6.50 1.04 7.44
C LEU A 9 7.77 1.32 8.24
N VAL A 10 8.77 1.93 7.60
CA VAL A 10 10.09 2.21 8.20
C VAL A 10 9.95 2.95 9.54
N ASP A 11 10.36 2.29 10.63
CA ASP A 11 10.70 2.64 12.04
C ASP A 11 10.15 3.91 12.75
N THR A 12 9.43 4.82 12.10
CA THR A 12 9.05 6.14 12.66
C THR A 12 7.65 6.57 12.24
N ILE A 13 6.67 5.67 12.36
CA ILE A 13 5.29 5.96 11.97
C ILE A 13 4.36 5.73 13.17
N PRO A 14 3.40 6.63 13.43
CA PRO A 14 2.50 6.52 14.57
C PRO A 14 1.74 5.19 14.55
N ASN A 15 1.39 4.69 15.73
CA ASN A 15 0.59 3.46 15.95
C ASN A 15 -0.69 3.35 15.07
N ASN A 16 -1.13 4.45 14.46
CA ASN A 16 -2.27 4.52 13.55
C ASN A 16 -1.96 5.45 12.35
N PRO A 17 -1.42 4.95 11.23
CA PRO A 17 -1.15 5.76 10.05
C PRO A 17 -2.45 6.22 9.38
N THR A 18 -2.45 7.47 8.94
CA THR A 18 -3.58 8.04 8.18
C THR A 18 -3.66 7.42 6.79
N ASP A 19 -4.85 7.49 6.18
CA ASP A 19 -5.08 6.93 4.85
C ASP A 19 -4.24 7.64 3.78
N ASP A 20 -4.02 8.95 3.91
CA ASP A 20 -3.11 9.72 3.04
C ASP A 20 -1.66 9.25 3.16
N PHE A 21 -1.21 8.95 4.38
CA PHE A 21 0.14 8.43 4.61
C PHE A 21 0.34 7.07 3.92
N ILE A 22 -0.65 6.19 4.00
CA ILE A 22 -0.63 4.89 3.30
C ILE A 22 -0.63 5.09 1.77
N CYS A 23 -1.45 5.99 1.25
CA CYS A 23 -1.46 6.32 -0.18
C CYS A 23 -0.07 6.78 -0.67
N ARG A 24 0.58 7.70 0.06
CA ARG A 24 1.93 8.19 -0.30
C ARG A 24 2.99 7.09 -0.28
N LEU A 25 2.88 6.12 0.64
CA LEU A 25 3.78 4.97 0.67
C LEU A 25 3.60 4.08 -0.55
N ILE A 26 2.36 3.80 -0.93
CA ILE A 26 2.02 3.06 -2.14
C ILE A 26 2.60 3.79 -3.37
N GLU A 27 2.35 5.09 -3.51
CA GLU A 27 2.92 5.90 -4.61
C GLU A 27 4.44 5.82 -4.66
N LYS A 28 5.10 6.01 -3.52
CA LYS A 28 6.56 5.96 -3.44
C LYS A 28 7.11 4.59 -3.85
N GLN A 29 6.49 3.51 -3.39
CA GLN A 29 6.90 2.15 -3.72
C GLN A 29 6.68 1.84 -5.20
N CYS A 30 5.51 2.16 -5.75
CA CYS A 30 5.19 1.93 -7.16
C CYS A 30 6.07 2.77 -8.09
N ASN A 31 6.32 4.05 -7.75
CA ASN A 31 7.24 4.90 -8.49
C ASN A 31 8.68 4.33 -8.50
N ARG A 32 9.14 3.75 -7.38
CA ARG A 32 10.45 3.07 -7.32
C ARG A 32 10.51 1.87 -8.26
N ASP A 33 9.40 1.17 -8.42
CA ASP A 33 9.26 -0.01 -9.28
C ASP A 33 8.90 0.35 -10.74
N ASN A 34 8.84 1.65 -11.09
CA ASN A 34 8.36 2.17 -12.38
C ASN A 34 6.94 1.71 -12.76
N GLU A 35 6.08 1.51 -11.76
CA GLU A 35 4.67 1.16 -11.93
C GLU A 35 3.80 2.42 -11.76
N LYS A 36 2.97 2.74 -12.76
CA LYS A 36 2.02 3.85 -12.67
C LYS A 36 0.88 3.46 -11.72
N VAL A 37 0.65 4.25 -10.68
CA VAL A 37 -0.46 4.03 -9.74
C VAL A 37 -1.61 5.01 -9.98
N VAL A 38 -2.84 4.51 -9.90
CA VAL A 38 -4.06 5.33 -9.94
C VAL A 38 -4.96 4.90 -8.79
N PHE A 39 -5.23 5.80 -7.84
CA PHE A 39 -6.15 5.50 -6.73
C PHE A 39 -7.61 5.56 -7.18
N ILE A 40 -8.34 4.48 -6.91
CA ILE A 40 -9.79 4.40 -7.07
C ILE A 40 -10.47 4.89 -5.78
N GLN A 41 -9.92 4.50 -4.64
CA GLN A 41 -10.43 4.84 -3.31
C GLN A 41 -9.25 5.13 -2.39
N ARG A 42 -9.18 6.35 -1.85
CA ARG A 42 -8.09 6.78 -0.95
C ARG A 42 -8.40 6.58 0.53
N GLU A 43 -9.64 6.26 0.87
CA GLU A 43 -10.08 5.93 2.23
C GLU A 43 -10.17 4.43 2.42
N LYS A 44 -9.94 3.93 3.64
CA LYS A 44 -10.02 2.50 3.93
C LYS A 44 -11.40 1.90 3.57
N PRO A 45 -11.45 0.77 2.84
CA PRO A 45 -10.32 0.04 2.25
C PRO A 45 -9.69 0.79 1.06
N ILE A 46 -8.37 1.04 1.11
CA ILE A 46 -7.66 1.78 0.06
C ILE A 46 -7.56 0.90 -1.18
N ARG A 47 -7.97 1.42 -2.34
CA ARG A 47 -7.96 0.69 -3.61
C ARG A 47 -7.26 1.48 -4.71
N PHE A 48 -6.43 0.80 -5.49
CA PHE A 48 -5.65 1.42 -6.56
C PHE A 48 -5.40 0.44 -7.71
N CYS A 49 -5.22 0.99 -8.91
CA CYS A 49 -4.78 0.25 -10.09
C CYS A 49 -3.28 0.45 -10.32
N LEU A 50 -2.59 -0.62 -10.73
CA LEU A 50 -1.26 -0.52 -11.33
C LEU A 50 -1.38 -0.61 -12.85
N ASN A 51 -0.74 0.34 -13.53
CA ASN A 51 -0.69 0.47 -14.99
C ASN A 51 -2.07 0.37 -15.67
N ASP A 52 -3.12 0.85 -15.00
CA ASP A 52 -4.51 0.81 -15.47
C ASP A 52 -5.04 -0.61 -15.78
N GLN A 53 -4.43 -1.65 -15.19
CA GLN A 53 -4.72 -3.06 -15.50
C GLN A 53 -5.18 -3.87 -14.29
N ILE A 54 -4.46 -3.79 -13.18
CA ILE A 54 -4.65 -4.69 -12.03
C ILE A 54 -5.06 -3.87 -10.82
N THR A 55 -6.19 -4.22 -10.21
CA THR A 55 -6.70 -3.56 -9.00
C THR A 55 -6.16 -4.26 -7.76
N TYR A 56 -5.72 -3.46 -6.81
CA TYR A 56 -5.26 -3.91 -5.50
C TYR A 56 -6.08 -3.24 -4.40
N GLU A 57 -6.28 -3.98 -3.31
CA GLU A 57 -6.77 -3.47 -2.04
C GLU A 57 -5.60 -3.47 -1.03
N ALA A 58 -5.35 -2.33 -0.40
CA ALA A 58 -4.34 -2.16 0.64
C ALA A 58 -4.95 -2.24 2.04
N THR A 59 -4.34 -3.10 2.86
CA THR A 59 -4.72 -3.31 4.26
C THR A 59 -3.49 -3.16 5.16
N LEU A 60 -3.69 -2.68 6.38
CA LEU A 60 -2.63 -2.68 7.40
C LEU A 60 -2.57 -4.07 8.02
N THR A 61 -1.37 -4.64 8.08
CA THR A 61 -1.11 -5.87 8.81
C THR A 61 -0.02 -5.64 9.86
N LEU A 62 -0.17 -6.26 11.02
CA LEU A 62 0.85 -6.27 12.06
C LEU A 62 1.86 -7.39 11.77
N THR A 63 3.13 -7.13 12.04
CA THR A 63 4.14 -8.19 12.12
C THR A 63 4.39 -8.54 13.59
N ASN A 64 4.76 -9.80 13.84
CA ASN A 64 5.05 -10.30 15.19
C ASN A 64 6.30 -9.64 15.83
N ARG A 65 7.00 -8.74 15.12
CA ARG A 65 8.26 -8.09 15.54
C ARG A 65 8.13 -6.56 15.65
N ALA A 66 6.95 -6.07 16.03
CA ALA A 66 6.67 -4.65 16.31
C ALA A 66 6.61 -3.68 15.11
N GLY A 67 6.77 -4.16 13.87
CA GLY A 67 6.54 -3.37 12.66
C GLY A 67 5.12 -3.53 12.13
N GLN A 68 4.53 -2.44 11.61
CA GLN A 68 3.33 -2.51 10.77
C GLN A 68 3.78 -2.70 9.30
N LEU A 69 2.98 -3.35 8.47
CA LEU A 69 3.17 -3.40 7.01
C LEU A 69 1.88 -2.99 6.31
N VAL A 70 2.01 -2.45 5.10
CA VAL A 70 0.88 -2.34 4.17
C VAL A 70 0.90 -3.58 3.28
N PHE A 71 -0.14 -4.41 3.38
CA PHE A 71 -0.35 -5.54 2.49
C PHE A 71 -1.29 -5.15 1.36
N CYS A 72 -0.78 -5.16 0.14
CA CYS A 72 -1.51 -4.90 -1.09
C CYS A 72 -1.85 -6.24 -1.75
N LYS A 73 -3.14 -6.55 -1.86
CA LYS A 73 -3.64 -7.80 -2.45
C LYS A 73 -4.42 -7.50 -3.71
N GLU A 74 -4.15 -8.24 -4.78
CA GLU A 74 -4.94 -8.18 -6.02
C GLU A 74 -6.39 -8.60 -5.77
N ILE A 75 -7.36 -7.88 -6.35
CA ILE A 75 -8.80 -8.15 -6.27
C ILE A 75 -9.46 -8.22 -7.65
#